data_AF-A0A646P382-F1
#
_entry.id   AF-A0A646P382-F1
#
_cell.length_a   1.000
_cell.length_b   1.000
_cell.length_c   1.000
_cell.angle_alpha   90.00
_cell.angle_beta   90.00
_cell.angle_gamma   90.00
#
_symmetry.space_group_name_H-M   'P 1'
#
loop_
_entity.id
_entity.type
_entity.pdbx_description
1 polymer ?
#
loop_
_entity_poly.entity_id
_entity_poly.type
_entity_poly.pdbx_seq_one_letter_code
_entity_poly.pdbx_strand_id
1 'polypeptide(L)'
;MAFCLMLLAGCGSSQDKAEELVKLMGMDVQYKMVVQVATSGYASKYREVAPEKIKAVIEDNISQDLLKDTLVQVYANHFDADELELMIEANKHPDQAMKIIMSSKDGMKLAKKSMDVQVDLQRDMAKAFEDRDEDIVDELDDLRKDARG
;
A
#
# COMPACT_ATOMS: atom_id res chain seq x y z
N MET A 1 -29.95 16.46 -29.23
CA MET A 1 -29.29 15.45 -28.38
C MET A 1 -27.80 15.62 -28.55
N ALA A 2 -27.13 16.27 -27.59
CA ALA A 2 -25.68 16.44 -27.62
C ALA A 2 -25.07 15.54 -26.54
N PHE A 3 -24.18 14.65 -26.97
CA PHE A 3 -23.45 13.68 -26.17
C PHE A 3 -22.52 14.40 -25.17
N CYS A 4 -22.91 14.43 -23.90
CA CYS A 4 -21.97 14.62 -22.78
C CYS A 4 -21.50 13.23 -22.30
N LEU A 5 -20.55 12.65 -23.02
CA LEU A 5 -19.83 11.44 -22.61
C LEU A 5 -18.32 11.70 -22.70
N MET A 6 -17.78 12.51 -21.79
CA MET A 6 -16.33 12.72 -21.65
C MET A 6 -15.91 12.89 -20.19
N LEU A 7 -16.46 12.09 -19.26
CA LEU A 7 -16.01 12.10 -17.86
C LEU A 7 -15.69 10.72 -17.28
N LEU A 8 -15.70 9.65 -18.08
CA LEU A 8 -15.42 8.28 -17.61
C LEU A 8 -14.01 7.78 -17.96
N ALA A 9 -13.17 8.59 -18.62
CA ALA A 9 -11.78 8.22 -18.96
C ALA A 9 -10.76 8.56 -17.83
N GLY A 10 -11.18 9.26 -16.78
CA GLY A 10 -10.29 9.76 -15.73
C GLY A 10 -9.92 8.73 -14.66
N CYS A 11 -10.85 7.87 -14.22
CA CYS A 11 -10.54 6.87 -13.19
C CYS A 11 -9.71 5.70 -13.72
N GLY A 12 -9.99 5.22 -14.94
CA GLY A 12 -9.22 4.11 -15.54
C GLY A 12 -7.75 4.50 -15.78
N SER A 13 -7.50 5.72 -16.26
CA SER A 13 -6.13 6.20 -16.51
C SER A 13 -5.33 6.42 -15.22
N SER A 14 -5.94 6.96 -14.16
CA SER A 14 -5.29 7.07 -12.84
C SER A 14 -4.97 5.70 -12.25
N GLN A 15 -5.88 4.73 -12.36
CA GLN A 15 -5.65 3.39 -11.80
C GLN A 15 -4.50 2.68 -12.50
N ASP A 16 -4.45 2.72 -13.84
CA ASP A 16 -3.36 2.13 -14.63
C ASP A 16 -1.99 2.78 -14.29
N LYS A 17 -1.96 4.10 -14.13
CA LYS A 17 -0.74 4.83 -13.76
C LYS A 17 -0.33 4.58 -12.31
N ALA A 18 -1.29 4.47 -11.39
CA ALA A 18 -1.00 4.08 -10.00
C ALA A 18 -0.41 2.66 -9.95
N GLU A 19 -0.94 1.73 -10.74
CA GLU A 19 -0.34 0.40 -10.89
C GLU A 19 1.09 0.44 -11.43
N GLU A 20 1.37 1.27 -12.45
CA GLU A 20 2.73 1.45 -12.96
C GLU A 20 3.66 1.99 -11.88
N LEU A 21 3.25 3.03 -11.15
CA LEU A 21 4.03 3.61 -10.07
C LEU A 21 4.35 2.57 -9.00
N VAL A 22 3.34 1.83 -8.51
CA VAL A 22 3.51 0.81 -7.47
C VAL A 22 4.42 -0.34 -7.94
N LYS A 23 4.34 -0.74 -9.21
CA LYS A 23 5.27 -1.74 -9.79
C LYS A 23 6.73 -1.26 -9.74
N LEU A 24 6.98 0.03 -9.95
CA LEU A 24 8.33 0.62 -9.92
C LEU A 24 8.89 0.77 -8.50
N MET A 25 8.06 0.78 -7.45
CA MET A 25 8.50 0.98 -6.06
C MET A 25 9.17 -0.25 -5.43
N GLY A 26 9.15 -1.40 -6.09
CA GLY A 26 9.81 -2.62 -5.59
C GLY A 26 9.07 -3.26 -4.41
N MET A 27 7.85 -3.72 -4.67
CA MET A 27 6.92 -4.25 -3.66
C MET A 27 7.45 -5.42 -2.82
N ASP A 28 8.35 -6.25 -3.37
CA ASP A 28 8.84 -7.45 -2.67
C ASP A 28 9.59 -7.12 -1.37
N VAL A 29 10.40 -6.05 -1.38
CA VAL A 29 11.19 -5.64 -0.21
C VAL A 29 10.27 -5.03 0.84
N GLN A 30 9.31 -4.21 0.41
CA GLN A 30 8.34 -3.56 1.29
C GLN A 30 7.45 -4.62 1.96
N TYR A 31 6.95 -5.58 1.19
CA TYR A 31 6.12 -6.66 1.71
C TYR A 31 6.85 -7.49 2.78
N LYS A 32 8.09 -7.89 2.52
CA LYS A 32 8.91 -8.63 3.51
C LYS A 32 9.10 -7.85 4.81
N MET A 33 9.35 -6.54 4.72
CA MET A 33 9.49 -5.69 5.90
C MET A 33 8.20 -5.64 6.71
N VAL A 34 7.06 -5.47 6.02
CA VAL A 34 5.75 -5.41 6.65
C VAL A 34 5.40 -6.72 7.36
N VAL A 35 5.58 -7.87 6.69
CA VAL A 35 5.39 -9.20 7.28
C VAL A 35 6.29 -9.39 8.51
N GLN A 36 7.55 -8.96 8.45
CA GLN A 36 8.49 -9.08 9.56
C GLN A 36 8.08 -8.24 10.78
N VAL A 37 7.61 -7.01 10.57
CA VAL A 37 7.12 -6.13 11.64
C VAL A 37 5.87 -6.73 12.28
N ALA A 38 4.91 -7.18 11.46
CA ALA A 38 3.70 -7.84 11.94
C ALA A 38 4.04 -9.11 12.75
N THR A 39 4.95 -9.95 12.24
CA THR A 39 5.39 -11.18 12.92
C THR A 39 5.95 -10.88 14.30
N SER A 40 6.81 -9.86 14.39
CA SER A 40 7.39 -9.41 15.65
C SER A 40 6.33 -8.89 16.63
N GLY A 41 5.32 -8.18 16.10
CA GLY A 41 4.18 -7.69 16.87
C GLY A 41 3.39 -8.82 17.53
N TYR A 42 2.96 -9.81 16.77
CA TYR A 42 2.20 -10.95 17.31
C TYR A 42 3.05 -11.88 18.17
N ALA A 43 4.32 -12.12 17.82
CA ALA A 43 5.23 -12.97 18.62
C ALA A 43 5.39 -12.49 20.07
N SER A 44 5.23 -11.18 20.32
CA SER A 44 5.26 -10.64 21.68
C SER A 44 4.11 -11.15 22.57
N LYS A 45 2.94 -11.43 21.97
CA LYS A 45 1.70 -11.89 22.61
C LYS A 45 1.54 -13.42 22.57
N TYR A 46 2.05 -14.07 21.53
CA TYR A 46 1.93 -15.52 21.27
C TYR A 46 3.27 -16.25 21.49
N ARG A 47 3.82 -16.15 22.70
CA ARG A 47 5.18 -16.63 23.01
C ARG A 47 5.35 -18.14 22.88
N GLU A 48 4.25 -18.89 22.96
CA GLU A 48 4.22 -20.34 22.83
C GLU A 48 4.14 -20.81 21.36
N VAL A 49 3.87 -19.90 20.42
CA VAL A 49 3.80 -20.20 18.99
C VAL A 49 5.14 -19.84 18.35
N ALA A 50 5.69 -20.78 17.56
CA ALA A 50 6.96 -20.56 16.85
C ALA A 50 6.83 -19.37 15.87
N PRO A 51 7.81 -18.44 15.81
CA PRO A 51 7.75 -17.27 14.93
C PRO A 51 7.50 -17.59 13.46
N GLU A 52 7.97 -18.74 12.97
CA GLU A 52 7.76 -19.20 11.60
C GLU A 52 6.30 -19.52 11.32
N LYS A 53 5.56 -20.04 12.30
CA LYS A 53 4.11 -20.28 12.19
C LYS A 53 3.33 -18.97 12.23
N ILE A 54 3.74 -18.04 13.09
CA ILE A 54 3.15 -16.69 13.13
C ILE A 54 3.32 -16.00 11.79
N LYS A 55 4.53 -16.09 11.22
CA LYS A 55 4.83 -15.55 9.88
C LYS A 55 3.93 -16.15 8.81
N ALA A 56 3.71 -17.47 8.82
CA ALA A 56 2.84 -18.14 7.86
C ALA A 56 1.39 -17.65 7.94
N VAL A 57 0.81 -17.56 9.15
CA VAL A 57 -0.55 -17.02 9.36
C VAL A 57 -0.67 -15.59 8.82
N ILE A 58 0.35 -14.76 9.03
CA ILE A 58 0.38 -13.40 8.49
C ILE A 58 0.45 -13.40 6.96
N GLU A 59 1.29 -14.23 6.35
CA GLU A 59 1.41 -14.32 4.89
C GLU A 59 0.13 -14.86 4.24
N ASP A 60 -0.61 -15.73 4.93
CA ASP A 60 -1.88 -16.29 4.47
C ASP A 60 -3.03 -15.25 4.54
N ASN A 61 -3.02 -14.38 5.55
CA ASN A 61 -4.07 -13.37 5.76
C ASN A 61 -3.76 -12.00 5.13
N ILE A 62 -2.48 -11.69 4.94
CA ILE A 62 -1.98 -10.42 4.41
C ILE A 62 -1.13 -10.72 3.19
N SER A 63 -1.78 -10.82 2.04
CA SER A 63 -1.10 -11.11 0.78
C SER A 63 -0.33 -9.89 0.26
N GLN A 64 0.68 -10.15 -0.57
CA GLN A 64 1.37 -9.09 -1.28
C GLN A 64 0.43 -8.31 -2.22
N ASP A 65 -0.55 -8.99 -2.81
CA ASP A 65 -1.56 -8.37 -3.67
C ASP A 65 -2.47 -7.43 -2.89
N LEU A 66 -2.86 -7.77 -1.66
CA LEU A 66 -3.62 -6.87 -0.78
C LEU A 66 -2.85 -5.56 -0.55
N LEU A 67 -1.57 -5.66 -0.18
CA LEU A 67 -0.70 -4.49 0.01
C LEU A 67 -0.59 -3.64 -1.27
N LYS A 68 -0.39 -4.30 -2.42
CA LYS A 68 -0.30 -3.64 -3.72
C LYS A 68 -1.60 -2.92 -4.07
N ASP A 69 -2.75 -3.57 -3.89
CA ASP A 69 -4.06 -3.02 -4.23
C ASP A 69 -4.39 -1.82 -3.32
N THR A 70 -4.07 -1.88 -2.03
CA THR A 70 -4.23 -0.74 -1.13
C THR A 70 -3.38 0.45 -1.59
N LEU A 71 -2.11 0.23 -1.94
CA LEU A 71 -1.24 1.29 -2.48
C LEU A 71 -1.81 1.89 -3.78
N VAL A 72 -2.24 1.04 -4.72
CA VAL A 72 -2.83 1.49 -5.99
C VAL A 72 -4.07 2.33 -5.74
N GLN A 73 -4.96 1.88 -4.85
CA GLN A 73 -6.17 2.63 -4.51
C GLN A 73 -5.85 3.98 -3.89
N VAL A 74 -4.90 4.05 -2.94
CA VAL A 74 -4.49 5.32 -2.34
C VAL A 74 -3.93 6.27 -3.39
N TYR A 75 -3.02 5.81 -4.25
CA TYR A 75 -2.47 6.66 -5.30
C TYR A 75 -3.53 7.11 -6.32
N ALA A 76 -4.41 6.21 -6.77
CA ALA A 76 -5.45 6.52 -7.76
C ALA A 76 -6.58 7.41 -7.22
N ASN A 77 -6.92 7.28 -5.93
CA ASN A 77 -7.95 8.12 -5.29
C ASN A 77 -7.46 9.54 -5.07
N HIS A 78 -6.15 9.71 -4.87
CA HIS A 78 -5.59 11.00 -4.58
C HIS A 78 -5.08 11.71 -5.82
N PHE A 79 -4.41 11.04 -6.75
CA PHE A 79 -3.77 11.68 -7.91
C PHE A 79 -4.49 11.44 -9.22
N ASP A 80 -4.53 12.48 -10.05
CA ASP A 80 -4.92 12.32 -11.45
C ASP A 80 -3.79 11.68 -12.29
N ALA A 81 -4.11 11.28 -13.52
CA ALA A 81 -3.17 10.59 -14.39
C ALA A 81 -1.92 11.41 -14.72
N ASP A 82 -2.04 12.75 -14.84
CA ASP A 82 -0.93 13.65 -15.16
C ASP A 82 0.01 13.79 -13.94
N GLU A 83 -0.56 13.91 -12.75
CA GLU A 83 0.17 13.91 -11.48
C GLU A 83 0.91 12.58 -11.25
N LEU A 84 0.26 11.44 -11.53
CA LEU A 84 0.87 10.13 -11.42
C LEU A 84 2.00 9.93 -12.43
N GLU A 85 1.87 10.47 -13.64
CA GLU A 85 2.93 10.44 -14.64
C GLU A 85 4.18 11.21 -14.17
N LEU A 86 3.99 12.37 -13.53
CA LEU A 86 5.09 13.12 -12.91
C LEU A 86 5.73 12.35 -11.75
N MET A 87 4.94 11.63 -10.96
CA MET A 87 5.46 10.77 -9.88
C MET A 87 6.27 9.59 -10.41
N ILE A 88 5.80 8.94 -11.48
CA ILE A 88 6.52 7.87 -12.16
C ILE A 88 7.87 8.39 -12.66
N GLU A 89 7.87 9.55 -13.31
CA GLU A 89 9.09 10.17 -13.83
C GLU A 89 10.06 10.57 -12.71
N ALA A 90 9.53 11.15 -11.62
CA ALA A 90 10.31 11.47 -10.43
C ALA A 90 10.91 10.21 -9.77
N ASN A 91 10.20 9.09 -9.75
CA ASN A 91 10.70 7.82 -9.23
C ASN A 91 11.81 7.21 -10.11
N LYS A 92 11.72 7.39 -11.43
CA LYS A 92 12.77 6.98 -12.39
C LYS A 92 14.04 7.84 -12.27
N HIS A 93 13.90 9.10 -11.83
CA HIS A 93 14.97 10.08 -11.71
C HIS A 93 15.03 10.71 -10.30
N PRO A 94 15.42 9.95 -9.26
CA PRO A 94 15.34 10.39 -7.87
C PRO A 94 16.20 11.63 -7.56
N ASP A 95 17.31 11.82 -8.28
CA ASP A 95 18.18 12.99 -8.20
C ASP A 95 17.50 14.27 -8.72
N GLN A 96 16.46 14.12 -9.54
CA GLN A 96 15.71 15.21 -10.17
C GLN A 96 14.24 15.25 -9.72
N ALA A 97 13.82 14.38 -8.81
CA ALA A 97 12.44 14.22 -8.39
C ALA A 97 11.77 15.56 -8.03
N MET A 98 12.42 16.39 -7.20
CA MET A 98 11.87 17.69 -6.82
C MET A 98 11.74 18.64 -8.02
N LYS A 99 12.71 18.63 -8.94
CA LYS A 99 12.65 19.46 -10.15
C LYS A 99 11.50 19.02 -11.05
N ILE A 100 11.30 17.72 -11.22
CA ILE A 100 10.21 17.13 -12.02
C ILE A 100 8.85 17.50 -11.41
N ILE A 101 8.66 17.27 -10.12
CA ILE A 101 7.41 17.62 -9.41
C ILE A 101 7.14 19.13 -9.49
N MET A 102 8.17 19.96 -9.29
CA MET A 102 8.05 21.41 -9.34
C MET A 102 7.84 21.98 -10.75
N SER A 103 8.11 21.19 -11.80
CA SER A 103 7.86 21.60 -13.19
C SER A 103 6.38 21.49 -13.59
N SER A 104 5.54 20.89 -12.75
CA SER A 104 4.10 20.83 -12.97
C SER A 104 3.46 22.20 -12.86
N LYS A 105 2.29 22.36 -13.50
CA LYS A 105 1.52 23.62 -13.49
C LYS A 105 1.24 24.13 -12.08
N ASP A 106 1.05 23.21 -11.12
CA ASP A 106 0.81 23.48 -9.71
C ASP A 106 1.87 22.78 -8.81
N GLY A 107 3.16 22.87 -9.14
CA GLY A 107 4.24 22.09 -8.48
C GLY A 107 4.22 22.07 -6.95
N MET A 108 3.99 23.23 -6.31
CA MET A 108 3.88 23.32 -4.84
C MET A 108 2.66 22.58 -4.27
N LYS A 109 1.54 22.57 -5.01
CA LYS A 109 0.33 21.86 -4.63
C LYS A 109 0.55 20.35 -4.74
N LEU A 110 1.18 19.90 -5.82
CA LEU A 110 1.52 18.48 -6.01
C LEU A 110 2.51 18.00 -4.94
N ALA A 111 3.53 18.81 -4.61
CA ALA A 111 4.46 18.49 -3.52
C ALA A 111 3.74 18.36 -2.17
N LYS A 112 2.86 19.31 -1.82
CA LYS A 112 2.06 19.24 -0.59
C LYS A 112 1.15 18.00 -0.57
N LYS A 113 0.44 17.75 -1.67
CA LYS A 113 -0.45 16.60 -1.82
C LYS A 113 0.31 15.28 -1.65
N SER A 114 1.53 15.20 -2.15
CA SER A 114 2.41 14.04 -1.96
C SER A 114 2.74 13.77 -0.48
N MET A 115 2.81 14.83 0.35
CA MET A 115 2.97 14.68 1.80
C MET A 115 1.68 14.23 2.47
N ASP A 116 0.54 14.83 2.10
CA ASP A 116 -0.77 14.49 2.67
C ASP A 116 -1.12 13.02 2.39
N VAL A 117 -0.81 12.52 1.18
CA VAL A 117 -1.05 11.12 0.81
C VAL A 117 -0.22 10.14 1.65
N GLN A 118 0.92 10.53 2.21
CA GLN A 118 1.65 9.62 3.12
C GLN A 118 0.85 9.34 4.40
N VAL A 119 0.05 10.30 4.86
CA VAL A 119 -0.83 10.11 6.03
C VAL A 119 -1.99 9.18 5.68
N ASP A 120 -2.63 9.42 4.54
CA ASP A 120 -3.73 8.58 4.07
C ASP A 120 -3.25 7.15 3.77
N LEU A 121 -2.06 7.00 3.21
CA LEU A 121 -1.43 5.71 3.00
C LEU A 121 -1.24 4.96 4.30
N GLN A 122 -0.66 5.59 5.32
CA GLN A 122 -0.47 4.94 6.62
C GLN A 122 -1.80 4.52 7.26
N ARG A 123 -2.83 5.36 7.14
CA ARG A 123 -4.18 5.05 7.65
C ARG A 123 -4.80 3.87 6.91
N ASP A 124 -4.81 3.90 5.59
CA ASP A 124 -5.50 2.90 4.78
C ASP A 124 -4.76 1.56 4.82
N MET A 125 -3.43 1.60 4.93
CA MET A 125 -2.63 0.42 5.27
C MET A 125 -2.97 -0.13 6.65
N ALA A 126 -3.01 0.70 7.69
CA ALA A 126 -3.36 0.23 9.04
C ALA A 126 -4.76 -0.40 9.06
N LYS A 127 -5.71 0.20 8.35
CA LYS A 127 -7.07 -0.34 8.21
C LYS A 127 -7.10 -1.68 7.49
N ALA A 128 -6.37 -1.84 6.39
CA ALA A 128 -6.29 -3.12 5.68
C ALA A 128 -5.73 -4.26 6.55
N PHE A 129 -4.87 -3.91 7.52
CA PHE A 129 -4.34 -4.85 8.52
C PHE A 129 -5.35 -5.12 9.64
N GLU A 130 -6.02 -4.08 10.13
CA GLU A 130 -7.09 -4.21 11.14
C GLU A 130 -8.23 -5.11 10.63
N ASP A 131 -8.62 -4.96 9.36
CA ASP A 131 -9.61 -5.79 8.67
C ASP A 131 -9.19 -7.28 8.52
N ARG A 132 -7.97 -7.64 8.95
CA ARG A 132 -7.43 -9.01 9.01
C ARG A 132 -7.01 -9.44 10.42
N ASP A 133 -7.05 -8.54 11.40
CA ASP A 133 -6.55 -8.82 12.75
C ASP A 133 -7.37 -9.93 13.43
N GLU A 134 -8.69 -9.94 13.25
CA GLU A 134 -9.58 -10.97 13.81
C GLU A 134 -9.22 -12.37 13.29
N ASP A 135 -9.10 -12.53 11.97
CA ASP A 135 -8.74 -13.81 11.34
C ASP A 135 -7.35 -14.30 11.79
N ILE A 136 -6.37 -13.39 11.86
CA ILE A 136 -5.01 -13.71 12.35
C ILE A 136 -5.05 -14.13 13.83
N VAL A 137 -5.78 -13.40 14.67
CA VAL A 137 -5.90 -13.69 16.10
C VAL A 137 -6.54 -15.05 16.33
N ASP A 138 -7.59 -15.39 15.59
CA ASP A 138 -8.29 -16.67 15.70
C ASP A 138 -7.36 -17.85 15.35
N GLU A 139 -6.64 -17.76 14.21
CA GLU A 139 -5.67 -18.78 13.81
C GLU A 139 -4.52 -18.93 14.81
N LEU A 140 -3.99 -17.81 15.33
CA LEU A 140 -2.92 -17.84 16.32
C LEU A 140 -3.39 -18.39 17.67
N ASP A 141 -4.65 -18.14 18.05
CA ASP A 141 -5.26 -18.69 19.25
C ASP A 141 -5.41 -20.21 19.17
N ASP A 142 -5.77 -20.74 17.99
CA ASP A 142 -5.82 -22.18 17.76
C ASP A 142 -4.43 -22.82 17.79
N LEU A 143 -3.43 -22.20 17.13
CA LEU A 143 -2.04 -22.64 17.24
C LEU A 143 -1.52 -22.63 18.68
N ARG A 144 -1.94 -21.66 19.49
CA ARG A 144 -1.58 -21.59 20.91
C ARG A 144 -2.26 -22.68 21.74
N LYS A 145 -3.52 -23.03 21.43
CA LYS A 145 -4.23 -24.15 22.09
C LYS A 145 -3.52 -25.47 21.76
N ASP A 146 -3.23 -25.71 20.49
CA ASP A 146 -2.53 -26.92 20.04
C ASP A 146 -1.14 -27.06 20.68
N ALA A 147 -0.42 -25.94 20.87
CA ALA A 147 0.86 -25.93 21.57
C ALA A 147 0.76 -26.26 23.06
N ARG A 148 -0.43 -26.10 23.67
CA ARG A 148 -0.69 -26.34 25.10
C ARG A 148 -1.35 -27.69 25.40
N GLY A 149 -1.92 -28.36 24.39
CA GLY A 149 -2.53 -29.70 24.49
C GLY A 149 -4.05 -29.67 24.59
#